data_AF-A0A1E1KTU7-F1
#
_entry.id   AF-A0A1E1KTU7-F1
#
_cell.length_a   1.000
_cell.length_b   1.000
_cell.length_c   1.000
_cell.angle_alpha   90.00
_cell.angle_beta   90.00
_cell.angle_gamma   90.00
#
_symmetry.space_group_name_H-M   'P 1'
#
loop_
_entity.id
_entity.type
_entity.pdbx_description
1 polymer ?
#
loop_
_entity_poly.entity_id
_entity_poly.type
_entity_poly.pdbx_seq_one_letter_code
_entity_poly.pdbx_strand_id
1 'polypeptide(L)'
;MTTCASPHFKTLISPEVNHTDHVAHWDYVFEAGQREIKVTGSTIVTQGQPDLFEGSTRSSRSVESFDTDRESVELLVGFENDPLIPSTEQINHTFLRTQKIWERYLACANSLPSGCVAAAVLKPAVLLHQIPRLPRHLPRKRSITGESVWHVPNPELLPSSDAEEWDPDHVHGVKKTFLLSVSTPTEFRISVQPSFRLNDTQSNGIAILVPLWSYIFTVRFLEMQNRSIWYSSNQLIPILVKRYRPQPDDIVIHLGTASRDLIRWLCAILAPDLGWSITGRLPPWTAHYHNETKFVVTVDAPFTFGDHDVPPSSHTAANILIEFCTLFGFESPVDGENSCLSFQQVTVAFLAALILPFYNALDLKPQLPLPRLISNHGTSSESLQFVQDYVNDLPYYMTLSIHPGSVGSAIWSMFWEPGINCNIVSAWFVAIQEVLRPTIKAGDMDILARVFITRRMQAALLWLGVLVMGDTTILTMLVSYLETHQERENFGSWSGPDIDVAAWTGSKQSF
;
A
#
# COMPACT_ATOMS: atom_id res chain seq x y z
N MET A 1 -17.33 -10.69 -38.74
CA MET A 1 -18.53 -9.96 -38.30
C MET A 1 -19.48 -10.94 -37.64
N THR A 2 -19.43 -11.06 -36.32
CA THR A 2 -20.47 -11.72 -35.50
C THR A 2 -20.38 -11.09 -34.12
N THR A 3 -21.51 -10.69 -33.55
CA THR A 3 -21.56 -9.81 -32.37
C THR A 3 -21.49 -10.60 -31.06
N CYS A 4 -20.65 -10.16 -30.13
CA CYS A 4 -20.71 -10.62 -28.75
C CYS A 4 -21.94 -10.00 -28.07
N ALA A 5 -22.74 -10.83 -27.39
CA ALA A 5 -23.90 -10.36 -26.64
C ALA A 5 -23.46 -9.69 -25.32
N SER A 6 -23.99 -8.49 -25.06
CA SER A 6 -23.77 -7.78 -23.80
C SER A 6 -24.82 -8.18 -22.76
N PRO A 7 -24.45 -8.46 -21.49
CA PRO A 7 -25.42 -8.66 -20.42
C PRO A 7 -25.97 -7.30 -19.95
N HIS A 8 -27.21 -7.00 -20.33
CA HIS A 8 -27.92 -5.82 -19.83
C HIS A 8 -28.21 -5.92 -18.33
N PHE A 9 -27.45 -5.19 -17.51
CA PHE A 9 -27.92 -4.80 -16.18
C PHE A 9 -29.06 -3.77 -16.33
N LYS A 10 -30.29 -4.19 -16.04
CA LYS A 10 -31.43 -3.28 -15.88
C LYS A 10 -31.52 -2.82 -14.43
N THR A 11 -31.06 -1.60 -14.16
CA THR A 11 -31.33 -0.92 -12.90
C THR A 11 -32.82 -0.54 -12.86
N LEU A 12 -33.63 -1.30 -12.10
CA LEU A 12 -35.01 -0.90 -11.79
C LEU A 12 -34.99 0.06 -10.60
N ILE A 13 -35.24 1.34 -10.87
CA ILE A 13 -35.48 2.36 -9.85
C ILE A 13 -37.00 2.52 -9.68
N SER A 14 -37.49 2.24 -8.48
CA SER A 14 -38.70 2.84 -7.90
C SER A 14 -38.57 2.83 -6.37
N PRO A 15 -39.24 3.74 -5.66
CA PRO A 15 -38.74 4.24 -4.38
C PRO A 15 -39.38 3.58 -3.14
N GLU A 16 -38.97 4.07 -1.97
CA GLU A 16 -39.61 3.87 -0.65
C GLU A 16 -39.58 2.46 -0.04
N VAL A 17 -38.40 2.05 0.44
CA VAL A 17 -38.28 1.29 1.69
C VAL A 17 -37.22 2.00 2.56
N ASN A 18 -37.45 2.09 3.87
CA ASN A 18 -36.66 2.92 4.77
C ASN A 18 -35.17 2.54 4.83
N HIS A 19 -34.31 3.56 4.84
CA HIS A 19 -32.94 3.40 5.36
C HIS A 19 -33.02 3.15 6.87
N THR A 20 -32.61 1.96 7.30
CA THR A 20 -32.10 1.73 8.66
C THR A 20 -30.59 1.96 8.64
N ASP A 21 -30.11 2.90 9.44
CA ASP A 21 -28.71 3.32 9.46
C ASP A 21 -27.79 2.24 10.06
N HIS A 22 -27.18 1.42 9.21
CA HIS A 22 -26.01 0.61 9.58
C HIS A 22 -24.73 1.47 9.59
N VAL A 23 -24.72 2.49 10.46
CA VAL A 23 -23.53 3.28 10.77
C VAL A 23 -22.68 2.50 11.78
N ALA A 24 -21.47 2.14 11.38
CA ALA A 24 -20.48 1.59 12.32
C ALA A 24 -20.07 2.66 13.33
N HIS A 25 -20.65 2.62 14.53
CA HIS A 25 -20.26 3.47 15.64
C HIS A 25 -18.90 3.02 16.21
N TRP A 26 -18.10 3.99 16.64
CA TRP A 26 -16.80 3.78 17.28
C TRP A 26 -16.81 4.50 18.62
N ASP A 27 -16.83 3.74 19.71
CA ASP A 27 -16.74 4.30 21.07
C ASP A 27 -15.27 4.49 21.50
N TYR A 28 -14.95 5.70 21.93
CA TYR A 28 -13.57 6.16 22.13
C TYR A 28 -13.12 5.98 23.58
N VAL A 29 -12.64 4.78 23.94
CA VAL A 29 -12.04 4.52 25.27
C VAL A 29 -10.59 5.02 25.31
N PHE A 30 -10.35 6.16 25.98
CA PHE A 30 -9.02 6.77 26.14
C PHE A 30 -8.22 6.19 27.33
N GLU A 31 -7.69 4.98 27.20
CA GLU A 31 -6.83 4.40 28.25
C GLU A 31 -5.51 5.18 28.43
N ALA A 32 -5.19 5.51 29.68
CA ALA A 32 -4.02 6.29 30.08
C ALA A 32 -2.81 5.40 30.44
N GLY A 33 -2.41 4.52 29.52
CA GLY A 33 -1.33 3.55 29.73
C GLY A 33 0.08 4.14 29.83
N GLN A 34 0.47 4.69 30.98
CA GLN A 34 1.88 4.92 31.32
C GLN A 34 2.56 3.61 31.72
N ARG A 35 3.37 3.05 30.82
CA ARG A 35 4.42 2.07 31.16
C ARG A 35 5.72 2.42 30.44
N GLU A 36 6.72 2.84 31.19
CA GLU A 36 8.11 2.92 30.68
C GLU A 36 8.66 1.50 30.51
N ILE A 37 9.02 1.13 29.29
CA ILE A 37 9.83 -0.07 29.04
C ILE A 37 11.29 0.38 28.93
N LYS A 38 12.05 0.18 30.01
CA LYS A 38 13.51 0.36 29.98
C LYS A 38 14.14 -0.74 29.15
N VAL A 39 14.68 -0.38 27.98
CA VAL A 39 15.50 -1.27 27.17
C VAL A 39 16.93 -1.26 27.70
N THR A 40 17.28 -2.26 28.51
CA THR A 40 18.69 -2.55 28.86
C THR A 40 19.28 -3.47 27.80
N GLY A 41 20.10 -2.92 26.91
CA GLY A 41 20.85 -3.71 25.94
C GLY A 41 22.08 -4.38 26.55
N SER A 42 22.37 -5.61 26.14
CA SER A 42 23.60 -6.33 26.49
C SER A 42 24.13 -7.11 25.28
N THR A 43 25.08 -6.54 24.57
CA THR A 43 25.85 -7.23 23.52
C THR A 43 26.69 -8.34 24.15
N ILE A 44 26.69 -9.55 23.58
CA ILE A 44 27.68 -10.59 23.92
C ILE A 44 28.40 -11.02 22.64
N VAL A 45 29.72 -10.86 22.66
CA VAL A 45 30.67 -11.40 21.68
C VAL A 45 31.65 -12.26 22.46
N THR A 46 31.88 -13.50 22.03
CA THR A 46 32.99 -14.32 22.52
C THR A 46 33.45 -15.32 21.46
N GLN A 47 34.74 -15.27 21.15
CA GLN A 47 35.51 -16.41 20.64
C GLN A 47 36.27 -17.05 21.82
N GLY A 48 36.74 -18.30 21.66
CA GLY A 48 37.83 -18.83 22.51
C GLY A 48 37.50 -20.10 23.30
N GLN A 49 37.97 -21.23 22.77
CA GLN A 49 38.36 -22.43 23.53
C GLN A 49 39.84 -22.27 24.00
N PRO A 50 40.45 -23.16 24.83
CA PRO A 50 39.91 -24.37 25.47
C PRO A 50 40.34 -24.60 26.95
N ASP A 51 40.01 -25.79 27.46
CA ASP A 51 40.91 -26.75 28.16
C ASP A 51 40.93 -26.98 29.68
N LEU A 52 40.91 -28.29 30.01
CA LEU A 52 41.47 -29.03 31.17
C LEU A 52 40.87 -28.85 32.60
N PHE A 53 40.76 -29.89 33.46
CA PHE A 53 40.58 -31.36 33.26
C PHE A 53 40.24 -32.07 34.62
N GLU A 54 40.05 -33.41 34.58
CA GLU A 54 39.87 -34.37 35.71
C GLU A 54 38.58 -34.23 36.55
N GLY A 55 37.93 -35.29 37.05
CA GLY A 55 38.12 -36.77 37.01
C GLY A 55 37.44 -37.39 38.26
N SER A 56 37.15 -38.68 38.44
CA SER A 56 37.02 -39.93 37.64
C SER A 56 36.22 -40.93 38.55
N THR A 57 35.69 -42.12 38.25
CA THR A 57 35.86 -43.19 37.23
C THR A 57 34.48 -43.80 36.90
N ARG A 58 34.09 -44.10 35.65
CA ARG A 58 34.51 -45.23 34.76
C ARG A 58 34.06 -46.63 35.22
N SER A 59 33.08 -47.19 34.49
CA SER A 59 32.90 -48.64 34.28
C SER A 59 32.45 -48.88 32.84
N SER A 60 32.97 -49.92 32.18
CA SER A 60 32.81 -50.12 30.73
C SER A 60 31.97 -51.36 30.43
N ARG A 61 31.07 -51.30 29.44
CA ARG A 61 30.57 -52.51 28.76
C ARG A 61 30.22 -52.26 27.29
N SER A 62 30.45 -53.32 26.51
CA SER A 62 29.98 -53.66 25.17
C SER A 62 29.22 -52.61 24.34
N VAL A 63 29.70 -52.42 23.11
CA VAL A 63 28.88 -51.94 21.98
C VAL A 63 27.83 -53.01 21.68
N GLU A 64 26.56 -52.65 21.77
CA GLU A 64 25.44 -53.39 21.16
C GLU A 64 24.71 -52.44 20.21
N SER A 65 24.39 -52.94 19.02
CA SER A 65 23.63 -52.20 18.02
C SER A 65 22.15 -52.19 18.41
N PHE A 66 21.62 -51.01 18.73
CA PHE A 66 20.18 -50.78 18.82
C PHE A 66 19.73 -50.00 17.59
N ASP A 67 18.64 -50.48 16.98
CA ASP A 67 18.06 -49.89 15.78
C ASP A 67 17.65 -48.44 16.02
N THR A 68 17.74 -47.64 14.96
CA THR A 68 17.03 -46.36 14.92
C THR A 68 15.56 -46.65 14.70
N ASP A 69 14.83 -46.92 15.79
CA ASP A 69 13.39 -46.75 15.84
C ASP A 69 13.07 -45.30 15.51
N ARG A 70 12.84 -45.06 14.21
CA ARG A 70 12.10 -43.91 13.75
C ARG A 70 10.71 -44.05 14.33
N GLU A 71 10.39 -43.26 15.36
CA GLU A 71 9.01 -42.93 15.66
C GLU A 71 8.37 -42.48 14.35
N SER A 72 7.53 -43.33 13.79
CA SER A 72 6.74 -43.00 12.62
C SER A 72 5.82 -41.87 13.04
N VAL A 73 6.05 -40.67 12.52
CA VAL A 73 5.08 -39.58 12.59
C VAL A 73 3.75 -40.18 12.16
N GLU A 74 2.79 -40.24 13.09
CA GLU A 74 1.44 -40.70 12.80
C GLU A 74 0.83 -39.68 11.83
N LEU A 75 1.00 -39.95 10.54
CA LEU A 75 0.22 -39.34 9.48
C LEU A 75 -1.23 -39.46 9.91
N LEU A 76 -1.95 -38.34 9.92
CA LEU A 76 -3.38 -38.31 10.20
C LEU A 76 -4.11 -39.04 9.05
N VAL A 77 -4.19 -40.36 9.17
CA VAL A 77 -4.95 -41.22 8.27
C VAL A 77 -6.42 -40.99 8.59
N GLY A 78 -6.97 -39.94 7.98
CA GLY A 78 -8.41 -39.71 7.94
C GLY A 78 -9.11 -40.95 7.39
N PHE A 79 -10.32 -41.20 7.88
CA PHE A 79 -11.09 -42.39 7.56
C PHE A 79 -11.30 -42.52 6.05
N GLU A 80 -11.52 -43.75 5.55
CA GLU A 80 -11.95 -43.90 4.15
C GLU A 80 -13.26 -43.10 3.93
N ASN A 81 -13.23 -42.17 2.98
CA ASN A 81 -14.26 -41.16 2.70
C ASN A 81 -14.35 -39.97 3.68
N ASP A 82 -13.28 -39.65 4.42
CA ASP A 82 -13.18 -38.39 5.18
C ASP A 82 -13.30 -37.17 4.24
N PRO A 83 -14.35 -36.32 4.37
CA PRO A 83 -14.56 -35.17 3.48
C PRO A 83 -13.53 -34.05 3.68
N LEU A 84 -12.71 -34.10 4.74
CA LEU A 84 -11.60 -33.18 4.96
C LEU A 84 -10.38 -33.56 4.12
N ILE A 85 -10.22 -34.83 3.73
CA ILE A 85 -9.16 -35.25 2.80
C ILE A 85 -9.66 -35.10 1.36
N PRO A 86 -9.09 -34.17 0.56
CA PRO A 86 -9.56 -33.95 -0.80
C PRO A 86 -9.11 -35.09 -1.72
N SER A 87 -9.99 -35.56 -2.59
CA SER A 87 -9.65 -36.59 -3.58
C SER A 87 -8.70 -36.03 -4.65
N THR A 88 -7.91 -36.92 -5.29
CA THR A 88 -7.05 -36.56 -6.43
C THR A 88 -7.83 -35.88 -7.56
N GLU A 89 -9.11 -36.23 -7.74
CA GLU A 89 -10.00 -35.57 -8.70
C GLU A 89 -10.37 -34.14 -8.26
N GLN A 90 -10.70 -33.93 -6.98
CA GLN A 90 -10.97 -32.59 -6.43
C GLN A 90 -9.73 -31.68 -6.50
N ILE A 91 -8.55 -32.21 -6.19
CA ILE A 91 -7.25 -31.52 -6.35
C ILE A 91 -7.05 -31.11 -7.81
N ASN A 92 -7.09 -32.06 -8.74
CA ASN A 92 -6.84 -31.82 -10.17
C ASN A 92 -7.89 -30.88 -10.79
N HIS A 93 -9.18 -31.04 -10.46
CA HIS A 93 -10.23 -30.15 -10.92
C HIS A 93 -10.04 -28.72 -10.39
N THR A 94 -9.68 -28.56 -9.12
CA THR A 94 -9.39 -27.25 -8.53
C THR A 94 -8.19 -26.59 -9.20
N PHE A 95 -7.09 -27.31 -9.35
CA PHE A 95 -5.88 -26.85 -10.03
C PHE A 95 -6.19 -26.37 -11.46
N LEU A 96 -6.78 -27.23 -12.31
CA LEU A 96 -7.08 -26.92 -13.71
C LEU A 96 -8.09 -25.78 -13.86
N ARG A 97 -9.11 -25.72 -12.98
CA ARG A 97 -10.07 -24.60 -12.93
C ARG A 97 -9.37 -23.28 -12.60
N THR A 98 -8.44 -23.31 -11.64
CA THR A 98 -7.72 -22.12 -11.17
C THR A 98 -6.72 -21.63 -12.22
N GLN A 99 -5.92 -22.54 -12.78
CA GLN A 99 -5.00 -22.27 -13.89
C GLN A 99 -5.73 -21.54 -15.03
N LYS A 100 -6.83 -22.12 -15.54
CA LYS A 100 -7.66 -21.52 -16.60
C LYS A 100 -8.26 -20.15 -16.25
N ILE A 101 -8.59 -19.89 -14.98
CA ILE A 101 -9.08 -18.59 -14.51
C ILE A 101 -7.97 -17.54 -14.56
N TRP A 102 -6.78 -17.88 -14.06
CA TRP A 102 -5.64 -16.95 -13.99
C TRP A 102 -4.94 -16.76 -15.34
N GLU A 103 -4.86 -17.80 -16.18
CA GLU A 103 -4.45 -17.69 -17.58
C GLU A 103 -5.33 -16.69 -18.33
N ARG A 104 -6.64 -16.66 -18.07
CA ARG A 104 -7.54 -15.67 -18.66
C ARG A 104 -7.21 -14.25 -18.19
N TYR A 105 -6.92 -14.06 -16.90
CA TYR A 105 -6.49 -12.74 -16.40
C TYR A 105 -5.15 -12.30 -17.01
N LEU A 106 -4.19 -13.23 -17.17
CA LEU A 106 -2.90 -12.97 -17.81
C LEU A 106 -3.04 -12.70 -19.31
N ALA A 107 -3.90 -13.42 -20.02
CA ALA A 107 -4.20 -13.16 -21.43
C ALA A 107 -4.87 -11.79 -21.63
N CYS A 108 -5.81 -11.41 -20.75
CA CYS A 108 -6.39 -10.07 -20.75
C CYS A 108 -5.32 -8.98 -20.48
N ALA A 109 -4.47 -9.16 -19.46
CA ALA A 109 -3.39 -8.24 -19.15
C ALA A 109 -2.38 -8.06 -20.31
N ASN A 110 -2.04 -9.15 -21.01
CA ASN A 110 -1.16 -9.14 -22.18
C ASN A 110 -1.84 -8.61 -23.46
N SER A 111 -3.18 -8.57 -23.52
CA SER A 111 -3.92 -7.95 -24.63
C SER A 111 -4.01 -6.42 -24.53
N LEU A 112 -3.70 -5.85 -23.35
CA LEU A 112 -3.63 -4.42 -23.11
C LEU A 112 -2.20 -3.90 -23.36
N PRO A 113 -2.03 -2.71 -23.99
CA PRO A 113 -0.75 -1.99 -23.99
C PRO A 113 -0.24 -1.76 -22.55
N SER A 114 1.07 -1.58 -22.35
CA SER A 114 1.75 -1.61 -21.03
C SER A 114 1.04 -0.87 -19.89
N GLY A 115 1.32 0.41 -19.63
CA GLY A 115 0.67 1.16 -18.54
C GLY A 115 -0.78 1.56 -18.80
N CYS A 116 -1.61 0.67 -19.35
CA CYS A 116 -2.91 0.98 -19.92
C CYS A 116 -4.05 0.20 -19.25
N VAL A 117 -5.04 0.92 -18.70
CA VAL A 117 -6.19 0.41 -17.95
C VAL A 117 -7.37 1.34 -18.19
N ALA A 118 -8.56 0.79 -18.43
CA ALA A 118 -9.78 1.59 -18.64
C ALA A 118 -10.03 2.56 -17.46
N ALA A 119 -9.92 3.87 -17.68
CA ALA A 119 -9.85 4.87 -16.60
C ALA A 119 -11.09 4.89 -15.67
N ALA A 120 -12.24 4.40 -16.12
CA ALA A 120 -13.43 4.19 -15.29
C ALA A 120 -13.17 3.30 -14.05
N VAL A 121 -12.11 2.49 -14.07
CA VAL A 121 -11.69 1.54 -13.01
C VAL A 121 -10.81 2.21 -11.94
N LEU A 122 -10.08 3.28 -12.29
CA LEU A 122 -9.06 3.88 -11.41
C LEU A 122 -9.63 5.00 -10.52
N LYS A 123 -10.66 4.68 -9.72
CA LYS A 123 -11.25 5.61 -8.74
C LYS A 123 -10.94 5.16 -7.31
N PRO A 124 -10.02 5.82 -6.56
CA PRO A 124 -9.69 5.45 -5.18
C PRO A 124 -10.90 5.37 -4.24
N ALA A 125 -12.00 6.08 -4.54
CA ALA A 125 -13.25 6.01 -3.79
C ALA A 125 -13.83 4.58 -3.68
N VAL A 126 -13.50 3.65 -4.59
CA VAL A 126 -13.94 2.24 -4.47
C VAL A 126 -13.25 1.47 -3.33
N LEU A 127 -12.22 2.06 -2.70
CA LEU A 127 -11.65 1.57 -1.44
C LEU A 127 -12.50 1.98 -0.24
N LEU A 128 -13.26 3.08 -0.33
CA LEU A 128 -13.98 3.70 0.79
C LEU A 128 -15.39 3.09 0.98
N HIS A 129 -15.49 1.79 1.25
CA HIS A 129 -16.80 1.13 1.40
C HIS A 129 -17.45 1.41 2.76
N GLN A 130 -16.80 1.01 3.86
CA GLN A 130 -17.23 1.31 5.24
C GLN A 130 -16.06 1.76 6.12
N ILE A 131 -15.06 2.43 5.51
CA ILE A 131 -13.90 2.94 6.25
C ILE A 131 -14.34 4.06 7.19
N PRO A 132 -14.04 3.99 8.50
CA PRO A 132 -14.36 5.07 9.41
C PRO A 132 -13.39 6.24 9.21
N ARG A 133 -13.89 7.47 9.42
CA ARG A 133 -13.10 8.69 9.29
C ARG A 133 -12.17 8.87 10.48
N LEU A 134 -10.88 9.16 10.27
CA LEU A 134 -10.02 9.64 11.35
C LEU A 134 -10.61 10.92 12.02
N PRO A 135 -10.56 11.03 13.36
CA PRO A 135 -11.07 12.18 14.09
C PRO A 135 -10.53 13.52 13.58
N ARG A 136 -11.40 14.52 13.45
CA ARG A 136 -11.03 15.88 12.98
C ARG A 136 -9.95 16.54 13.85
N HIS A 137 -9.87 16.15 15.12
CA HIS A 137 -8.87 16.58 16.08
C HIS A 137 -8.14 15.37 16.64
N LEU A 138 -6.97 15.08 16.09
CA LEU A 138 -6.10 13.98 16.50
C LEU A 138 -5.26 14.39 17.72
N PRO A 139 -5.12 13.52 18.73
CA PRO A 139 -4.25 13.81 19.87
C PRO A 139 -2.77 13.79 19.43
N ARG A 140 -1.95 14.63 20.06
CA ARG A 140 -0.48 14.62 19.89
C ARG A 140 0.20 13.45 20.65
N LYS A 141 -0.44 12.27 20.67
CA LYS A 141 0.03 11.02 21.28
C LYS A 141 0.90 10.21 20.30
N ARG A 142 1.53 9.12 20.75
CA ARG A 142 2.26 8.17 19.87
C ARG A 142 1.29 7.30 19.04
N SER A 143 0.12 7.02 19.59
CA SER A 143 -0.89 6.14 19.00
C SER A 143 -2.29 6.55 19.45
N ILE A 144 -3.29 6.00 18.75
CA ILE A 144 -4.68 5.87 19.22
C ILE A 144 -5.11 4.41 19.08
N THR A 145 -6.09 4.02 19.88
CA THR A 145 -6.71 2.69 19.86
C THR A 145 -8.20 2.82 19.60
N GLY A 146 -8.78 1.80 18.98
CA GLY A 146 -10.21 1.66 18.81
C GLY A 146 -10.56 0.25 18.40
N GLU A 147 -11.81 -0.13 18.61
CA GLU A 147 -12.41 -1.40 18.25
C GLU A 147 -13.73 -1.15 17.54
N SER A 148 -14.08 -2.06 16.63
CA SER A 148 -15.38 -2.07 15.96
C SER A 148 -16.45 -2.69 16.86
N VAL A 149 -17.70 -2.29 16.65
CA VAL A 149 -18.87 -2.94 17.26
C VAL A 149 -19.74 -3.50 16.14
N TRP A 150 -20.05 -4.79 16.23
CA TRP A 150 -20.78 -5.54 15.21
C TRP A 150 -22.18 -5.89 15.72
N HIS A 151 -23.20 -5.32 15.10
CA HIS A 151 -24.59 -5.67 15.41
C HIS A 151 -24.95 -7.04 14.82
N VAL A 152 -25.30 -8.00 15.67
CA VAL A 152 -25.62 -9.39 15.30
C VAL A 152 -27.14 -9.61 15.41
N PRO A 153 -27.91 -9.57 14.30
CA PRO A 153 -29.37 -9.68 14.39
C PRO A 153 -29.83 -11.11 14.71
N ASN A 154 -30.43 -11.30 15.89
CA ASN A 154 -30.88 -12.60 16.43
C ASN A 154 -29.69 -13.55 16.73
N PRO A 155 -28.87 -13.27 17.76
CA PRO A 155 -27.77 -14.13 18.13
C PRO A 155 -28.26 -15.53 18.56
N GLU A 156 -27.55 -16.58 18.13
CA GLU A 156 -27.86 -17.98 18.50
C GLU A 156 -27.63 -18.28 19.98
N LEU A 157 -26.88 -17.40 20.67
CA LEU A 157 -26.54 -17.50 22.08
C LEU A 157 -27.38 -16.50 22.89
N LEU A 158 -28.17 -17.02 23.83
CA LEU A 158 -28.88 -16.21 24.82
C LEU A 158 -27.87 -15.59 25.82
N PRO A 159 -28.13 -14.39 26.35
CA PRO A 159 -27.24 -13.77 27.34
C PRO A 159 -27.15 -14.62 28.61
N SER A 160 -25.93 -14.95 29.03
CA SER A 160 -25.66 -15.68 30.26
C SER A 160 -25.95 -14.80 31.48
N SER A 161 -26.74 -15.29 32.45
CA SER A 161 -27.13 -14.54 33.65
C SER A 161 -25.97 -14.08 34.54
N ASP A 162 -24.78 -14.64 34.35
CA ASP A 162 -23.67 -14.57 35.29
C ASP A 162 -22.50 -13.68 34.77
N ALA A 163 -22.72 -12.95 33.66
CA ALA A 163 -21.73 -12.03 33.08
C ALA A 163 -22.37 -10.67 32.75
N GLU A 164 -22.12 -9.65 33.59
CA GLU A 164 -22.71 -8.30 33.47
C GLU A 164 -22.17 -7.45 32.28
N GLU A 165 -21.35 -8.04 31.39
CA GLU A 165 -20.50 -7.30 30.43
C GLU A 165 -20.60 -7.80 28.97
N TRP A 166 -21.39 -8.84 28.67
CA TRP A 166 -21.52 -9.35 27.29
C TRP A 166 -22.93 -9.15 26.71
N ASP A 167 -23.04 -8.19 25.79
CA ASP A 167 -24.22 -8.02 24.92
C ASP A 167 -24.08 -8.91 23.67
N PRO A 168 -24.93 -9.93 23.47
CA PRO A 168 -24.86 -10.79 22.30
C PRO A 168 -25.39 -10.12 21.02
N ASP A 169 -26.16 -9.02 21.11
CA ASP A 169 -26.58 -8.23 19.96
C ASP A 169 -25.44 -7.30 19.46
N HIS A 170 -24.44 -6.97 20.30
CA HIS A 170 -23.34 -6.06 19.97
C HIS A 170 -21.95 -6.67 20.29
N VAL A 171 -21.39 -7.41 19.32
CA VAL A 171 -20.09 -8.07 19.48
C VAL A 171 -18.94 -7.09 19.20
N HIS A 172 -18.01 -6.95 20.15
CA HIS A 172 -16.80 -6.15 19.97
C HIS A 172 -15.75 -6.87 19.11
N GLY A 173 -15.16 -6.14 18.15
CA GLY A 173 -14.12 -6.62 17.25
C GLY A 173 -12.70 -6.49 17.82
N VAL A 174 -11.69 -6.75 16.98
CA VAL A 174 -10.29 -6.74 17.42
C VAL A 174 -9.78 -5.30 17.57
N LYS A 175 -9.48 -4.90 18.81
CA LYS A 175 -8.91 -3.60 19.17
C LYS A 175 -7.61 -3.29 18.41
N LYS A 176 -7.69 -2.40 17.41
CA LYS A 176 -6.56 -1.96 16.58
C LYS A 176 -5.79 -0.83 17.26
N THR A 177 -4.47 -0.78 17.02
CA THR A 177 -3.59 0.31 17.47
C THR A 177 -2.99 1.03 16.28
N PHE A 178 -3.40 2.27 16.05
CA PHE A 178 -2.92 3.11 14.96
C PHE A 178 -1.71 3.94 15.44
N LEU A 179 -0.56 3.81 14.77
CA LEU A 179 0.65 4.56 15.12
C LEU A 179 0.62 5.96 14.49
N LEU A 180 0.49 7.00 15.32
CA LEU A 180 0.39 8.40 14.88
C LEU A 180 1.75 9.03 14.51
N SER A 181 2.83 8.25 14.46
CA SER A 181 4.16 8.74 14.09
C SER A 181 5.16 7.61 13.80
N VAL A 182 6.07 7.84 12.86
CA VAL A 182 7.24 6.99 12.58
C VAL A 182 8.51 7.53 13.27
N SER A 183 9.51 6.66 13.43
CA SER A 183 10.85 7.02 13.92
C SER A 183 11.73 7.64 12.83
N THR A 184 11.57 7.15 11.62
CA THR A 184 12.38 7.46 10.43
C THR A 184 11.45 7.68 9.24
N PRO A 185 11.67 8.70 8.41
CA PRO A 185 10.88 8.90 7.20
C PRO A 185 11.14 7.77 6.19
N THR A 186 10.26 7.62 5.20
CA THR A 186 10.51 6.71 4.07
C THR A 186 11.48 7.36 3.09
N GLU A 187 12.55 6.64 2.74
CA GLU A 187 13.58 7.11 1.82
C GLU A 187 13.26 6.68 0.38
N PHE A 188 13.11 7.64 -0.52
CA PHE A 188 12.92 7.41 -1.95
C PHE A 188 14.24 7.32 -2.70
N ARG A 189 14.31 6.40 -3.67
CA ARG A 189 15.42 6.27 -4.61
C ARG A 189 14.91 6.33 -6.04
N ILE A 190 15.80 6.68 -6.97
CA ILE A 190 15.50 6.73 -8.40
C ILE A 190 16.12 5.52 -9.10
N SER A 191 15.31 4.75 -9.82
CA SER A 191 15.78 3.66 -10.67
C SER A 191 15.88 4.08 -12.13
N VAL A 192 17.02 3.75 -12.73
CA VAL A 192 17.29 3.85 -14.18
C VAL A 192 16.60 2.72 -14.95
N GLN A 193 16.29 1.60 -14.28
CA GLN A 193 15.61 0.44 -14.83
C GLN A 193 14.39 0.09 -13.96
N PRO A 194 13.28 0.83 -14.07
CA PRO A 194 12.10 0.60 -13.25
C PRO A 194 11.39 -0.71 -13.63
N SER A 195 11.11 -1.55 -12.64
CA SER A 195 10.31 -2.78 -12.78
C SER A 195 8.83 -2.51 -13.13
N PHE A 196 8.34 -1.30 -12.83
CA PHE A 196 7.02 -0.83 -13.22
C PHE A 196 7.10 0.13 -14.42
N ARG A 197 6.33 -0.15 -15.48
CA ARG A 197 6.31 0.62 -16.72
C ARG A 197 4.95 1.25 -16.96
N LEU A 198 4.85 2.53 -16.62
CA LEU A 198 3.84 3.39 -17.24
C LEU A 198 4.17 3.45 -18.75
N ASN A 199 3.16 3.41 -19.62
CA ASN A 199 3.38 3.46 -21.06
C ASN A 199 3.95 4.82 -21.51
N ASP A 200 4.43 4.89 -22.76
CA ASP A 200 5.23 5.98 -23.37
C ASP A 200 4.47 7.32 -23.57
N THR A 201 3.76 7.75 -22.54
CA THR A 201 3.46 9.15 -22.25
C THR A 201 4.74 9.99 -22.30
N GLN A 202 4.68 11.14 -22.96
CA GLN A 202 5.86 12.00 -23.17
C GLN A 202 6.45 12.54 -21.86
N SER A 203 5.60 12.73 -20.85
CA SER A 203 6.00 13.07 -19.48
C SER A 203 5.72 11.90 -18.52
N ASN A 204 6.71 11.53 -17.71
CA ASN A 204 6.57 10.67 -16.53
C ASN A 204 6.91 11.50 -15.27
N GLY A 205 5.89 11.83 -14.48
CA GLY A 205 6.00 12.62 -13.26
C GLY A 205 5.97 11.81 -11.97
N ILE A 206 5.82 10.48 -11.99
CA ILE A 206 5.53 9.68 -10.78
C ILE A 206 6.53 9.91 -9.66
N ALA A 207 7.83 9.97 -9.97
CA ALA A 207 8.85 10.26 -8.97
C ALA A 207 8.60 11.57 -8.21
N ILE A 208 8.02 12.60 -8.84
CA ILE A 208 7.73 13.89 -8.20
C ILE A 208 6.31 13.89 -7.61
N LEU A 209 5.33 13.31 -8.29
CA LEU A 209 3.94 13.28 -7.83
C LEU A 209 3.77 12.50 -6.52
N VAL A 210 4.55 11.42 -6.28
CA VAL A 210 4.50 10.64 -5.04
C VAL A 210 4.93 11.46 -3.81
N PRO A 211 6.11 12.11 -3.77
CA PRO A 211 6.50 12.99 -2.68
C PRO A 211 5.58 14.21 -2.52
N LEU A 212 5.03 14.79 -3.60
CA LEU A 212 4.00 15.84 -3.51
C LEU A 212 2.75 15.35 -2.76
N TRP A 213 2.23 14.17 -3.09
CA TRP A 213 1.13 13.56 -2.33
C TRP A 213 1.54 13.20 -0.90
N SER A 214 2.75 12.67 -0.66
CA SER A 214 3.25 12.36 0.69
C SER A 214 3.25 13.60 1.60
N TYR A 215 3.62 14.76 1.06
CA TYR A 215 3.53 16.05 1.75
C TYR A 215 2.08 16.40 2.07
N ILE A 216 1.15 16.25 1.11
CA ILE A 216 -0.28 16.54 1.30
C ILE A 216 -0.88 15.67 2.42
N PHE A 217 -0.61 14.35 2.43
CA PHE A 217 -0.99 13.45 3.53
C PHE A 217 -0.35 13.91 4.86
N THR A 218 0.94 14.19 4.86
CA THR A 218 1.72 14.61 6.04
C THR A 218 1.16 15.89 6.66
N VAL A 219 0.93 16.94 5.86
CA VAL A 219 0.38 18.22 6.34
C VAL A 219 -1.07 18.10 6.77
N ARG A 220 -1.91 17.35 6.04
CA ARG A 220 -3.31 17.11 6.45
C ARG A 220 -3.39 16.46 7.83
N PHE A 221 -2.49 15.53 8.11
CA PHE A 221 -2.39 14.90 9.42
C PHE A 221 -1.88 15.87 10.52
N LEU A 222 -0.95 16.77 10.18
CA LEU A 222 -0.47 17.82 11.09
C LEU A 222 -1.55 18.86 11.42
N GLU A 223 -2.35 19.27 10.44
CA GLU A 223 -3.55 20.12 10.63
C GLU A 223 -4.50 19.50 11.66
N MET A 224 -4.82 18.21 11.51
CA MET A 224 -5.68 17.47 12.44
C MET A 224 -5.08 17.38 13.85
N GLN A 225 -3.74 17.43 13.99
CA GLN A 225 -3.05 17.53 15.29
C GLN A 225 -2.82 18.98 15.78
N ASN A 226 -3.33 19.98 15.05
CA ASN A 226 -3.07 21.42 15.23
C ASN A 226 -1.56 21.74 15.32
N ARG A 227 -0.72 21.12 14.48
CA ARG A 227 0.75 21.28 14.49
C ARG A 227 1.21 22.19 13.37
N SER A 228 2.13 23.11 13.68
CA SER A 228 2.77 23.99 12.71
C SER A 228 3.90 23.30 11.95
N ILE A 229 4.14 23.79 10.74
CA ILE A 229 5.20 23.39 9.80
C ILE A 229 5.86 24.66 9.27
N TRP A 230 7.17 24.65 9.06
CA TRP A 230 7.95 25.75 8.49
C TRP A 230 9.00 25.23 7.51
N TYR A 231 9.54 26.07 6.63
CA TYR A 231 10.63 25.67 5.73
C TYR A 231 11.96 25.51 6.49
N SER A 232 12.80 24.56 6.08
CA SER A 232 14.12 24.33 6.69
C SER A 232 15.22 24.98 5.86
N SER A 233 16.45 25.01 6.40
CA SER A 233 17.65 25.43 5.66
C SER A 233 18.00 24.55 4.46
N ASN A 234 17.32 23.41 4.29
CA ASN A 234 17.73 22.35 3.38
C ASN A 234 17.04 22.45 2.00
N GLN A 235 16.19 23.47 1.80
CA GLN A 235 15.53 23.73 0.51
C GLN A 235 16.54 23.87 -0.63
N LEU A 236 16.19 23.34 -1.81
CA LEU A 236 16.90 23.64 -3.05
C LEU A 236 16.83 25.14 -3.36
N ILE A 237 17.92 25.71 -3.87
CA ILE A 237 17.95 27.10 -4.34
C ILE A 237 17.68 27.09 -5.87
N PRO A 238 16.60 27.73 -6.38
CA PRO A 238 16.34 27.77 -7.81
C PRO A 238 17.47 28.42 -8.60
N ILE A 239 17.94 27.74 -9.65
CA ILE A 239 19.03 28.22 -10.49
C ILE A 239 18.45 28.91 -11.73
N LEU A 240 18.90 30.13 -12.02
CA LEU A 240 18.62 30.78 -13.30
C LEU A 240 19.09 29.89 -14.46
N VAL A 241 18.21 29.53 -15.40
CA VAL A 241 18.53 28.61 -16.51
C VAL A 241 19.78 29.05 -17.29
N LYS A 242 19.96 30.36 -17.46
CA LYS A 242 21.11 31.01 -18.13
C LYS A 242 22.45 30.89 -17.38
N ARG A 243 22.44 30.41 -16.12
CA ARG A 243 23.61 30.18 -15.27
C ARG A 243 23.86 28.70 -14.99
N TYR A 244 22.90 27.84 -15.26
CA TYR A 244 22.99 26.40 -15.00
C TYR A 244 24.00 25.73 -15.95
N ARG A 245 24.64 24.65 -15.46
CA ARG A 245 25.58 23.81 -16.21
C ARG A 245 25.26 22.36 -15.87
N PRO A 246 24.71 21.56 -16.81
CA PRO A 246 24.31 20.18 -16.52
C PRO A 246 25.49 19.29 -16.10
N GLN A 247 25.29 18.51 -15.03
CA GLN A 247 26.14 17.37 -14.69
C GLN A 247 25.44 16.05 -15.06
N PRO A 248 26.18 14.93 -15.20
CA PRO A 248 25.61 13.66 -15.68
C PRO A 248 24.49 13.06 -14.81
N ASP A 249 24.47 13.38 -13.51
CA ASP A 249 23.51 12.81 -12.54
C ASP A 249 22.36 13.78 -12.18
N ASP A 250 22.33 14.99 -12.75
CA ASP A 250 21.39 16.04 -12.33
C ASP A 250 19.98 15.80 -12.91
N ILE A 251 19.00 15.58 -12.02
CA ILE A 251 17.58 15.48 -12.38
C ILE A 251 16.99 16.88 -12.49
N VAL A 252 17.06 17.42 -13.71
CA VAL A 252 16.68 18.81 -14.01
C VAL A 252 15.16 18.96 -14.14
N ILE A 253 14.60 19.89 -13.38
CA ILE A 253 13.21 20.32 -13.47
C ILE A 253 13.20 21.78 -13.90
N HIS A 254 12.47 22.10 -14.97
CA HIS A 254 12.36 23.47 -15.47
C HIS A 254 10.97 24.04 -15.18
N LEU A 255 10.92 25.15 -14.46
CA LEU A 255 9.69 25.77 -13.94
C LEU A 255 9.49 27.19 -14.49
N GLY A 256 9.80 27.41 -15.79
CA GLY A 256 9.92 28.73 -16.40
C GLY A 256 8.78 29.71 -16.10
N THR A 257 7.53 29.31 -16.35
CA THR A 257 6.30 30.11 -16.12
C THR A 257 5.52 29.69 -14.86
N ALA A 258 6.11 28.92 -13.96
CA ALA A 258 5.44 28.45 -12.74
C ALA A 258 5.20 29.58 -11.73
N SER A 259 4.20 29.40 -10.86
CA SER A 259 3.97 30.28 -9.72
C SER A 259 5.13 30.24 -8.73
N ARG A 260 5.28 31.32 -7.98
CA ARG A 260 6.31 31.40 -6.93
C ARG A 260 6.09 30.36 -5.82
N ASP A 261 4.84 29.96 -5.60
CA ASP A 261 4.48 28.97 -4.59
C ASP A 261 4.80 27.55 -5.06
N LEU A 262 4.57 27.22 -6.35
CA LEU A 262 4.99 25.95 -6.96
C LEU A 262 6.52 25.78 -6.93
N ILE A 263 7.27 26.82 -7.33
CA ILE A 263 8.74 26.81 -7.29
C ILE A 263 9.23 26.57 -5.84
N ARG A 264 8.68 27.31 -4.87
CA ARG A 264 9.06 27.20 -3.45
C ARG A 264 8.76 25.83 -2.86
N TRP A 265 7.59 25.28 -3.16
CA TRP A 265 7.11 24.01 -2.62
C TRP A 265 7.89 22.81 -3.17
N LEU A 266 8.14 22.78 -4.50
CA LEU A 266 9.01 21.77 -5.11
C LEU A 266 10.43 21.82 -4.55
N CYS A 267 11.00 23.01 -4.33
CA CYS A 267 12.33 23.17 -3.72
C CYS A 267 12.41 22.63 -2.28
N ALA A 268 11.29 22.58 -1.55
CA ALA A 268 11.23 22.01 -0.19
C ALA A 268 10.97 20.50 -0.16
N ILE A 269 10.39 19.94 -1.22
CA ILE A 269 10.04 18.51 -1.32
C ILE A 269 11.12 17.69 -2.01
N LEU A 270 11.82 18.28 -2.98
CA LEU A 270 12.86 17.61 -3.77
C LEU A 270 14.28 17.86 -3.24
N ALA A 271 14.37 18.47 -2.06
CA ALA A 271 15.62 18.54 -1.30
C ALA A 271 16.11 17.13 -0.89
N PRO A 272 17.43 16.92 -0.70
CA PRO A 272 17.96 15.63 -0.26
C PRO A 272 17.43 15.25 1.14
N ASP A 273 17.56 16.17 2.09
CA ASP A 273 16.86 16.14 3.38
C ASP A 273 15.48 16.80 3.28
N LEU A 274 14.68 16.70 4.34
CA LEU A 274 13.42 17.44 4.46
C LEU A 274 13.67 18.97 4.38
N GLY A 275 13.24 19.59 3.27
CA GLY A 275 13.24 21.05 3.07
C GLY A 275 12.19 21.81 3.89
N TRP A 276 11.55 21.12 4.82
CA TRP A 276 10.58 21.62 5.79
C TRP A 276 10.82 20.97 7.16
N SER A 277 10.21 21.50 8.22
CA SER A 277 10.43 21.05 9.60
C SER A 277 9.18 21.25 10.47
N ILE A 278 9.10 20.45 11.54
CA ILE A 278 7.98 20.39 12.49
C ILE A 278 8.50 20.17 13.91
N THR A 279 7.70 20.53 14.92
CA THR A 279 7.98 20.16 16.32
C THR A 279 7.49 18.75 16.62
N GLY A 280 8.33 17.90 17.21
CA GLY A 280 7.97 16.54 17.62
C GLY A 280 8.12 15.47 16.53
N ARG A 281 7.34 14.38 16.63
CA ARG A 281 7.52 13.16 15.81
C ARG A 281 6.97 13.29 14.38
N LEU A 282 7.59 12.62 13.42
CA LEU A 282 7.21 12.63 12.00
C LEU A 282 5.89 11.88 11.75
N PRO A 283 4.93 12.43 11.00
CA PRO A 283 3.75 11.70 10.52
C PRO A 283 4.11 10.48 9.65
N PRO A 284 3.29 9.42 9.60
CA PRO A 284 3.64 8.17 8.91
C PRO A 284 3.87 8.25 7.39
N TRP A 285 3.38 9.31 6.72
CA TRP A 285 3.62 9.56 5.29
C TRP A 285 4.86 10.41 5.01
N THR A 286 5.65 10.77 6.03
CA THR A 286 6.84 11.61 5.83
C THR A 286 7.87 10.86 4.99
N ALA A 287 8.28 11.45 3.87
CA ALA A 287 9.30 10.90 2.98
C ALA A 287 10.25 11.98 2.47
N HIS A 288 11.44 11.56 2.05
CA HIS A 288 12.47 12.38 1.41
C HIS A 288 13.28 11.51 0.43
N TYR A 289 14.27 12.08 -0.27
CA TYR A 289 15.13 11.33 -1.18
C TYR A 289 16.42 10.84 -0.54
N HIS A 290 16.98 9.73 -1.03
CA HIS A 290 18.35 9.36 -0.69
C HIS A 290 19.32 10.44 -1.17
N ASN A 291 20.34 10.77 -0.37
CA ASN A 291 21.25 11.90 -0.56
C ASN A 291 22.07 11.91 -1.86
N GLU A 292 22.10 10.78 -2.58
CA GLU A 292 22.70 10.67 -3.91
C GLU A 292 21.81 11.26 -5.03
N THR A 293 20.51 11.48 -4.75
CA THR A 293 19.52 11.95 -5.73
C THR A 293 19.59 13.48 -5.88
N LYS A 294 20.17 13.95 -6.99
CA LYS A 294 20.40 15.38 -7.24
C LYS A 294 19.28 16.00 -8.06
N PHE A 295 18.26 16.57 -7.42
CA PHE A 295 17.28 17.40 -8.12
C PHE A 295 17.81 18.83 -8.32
N VAL A 296 17.63 19.37 -9.53
CA VAL A 296 17.98 20.77 -9.85
C VAL A 296 16.76 21.49 -10.41
N VAL A 297 16.24 22.44 -9.63
CA VAL A 297 15.14 23.31 -10.06
C VAL A 297 15.70 24.52 -10.82
N THR A 298 15.25 24.73 -12.05
CA THR A 298 15.66 25.85 -12.90
C THR A 298 14.51 26.80 -13.25
N VAL A 299 14.80 28.09 -13.31
CA VAL A 299 13.83 29.18 -13.51
C VAL A 299 14.36 30.23 -14.49
N ASP A 300 13.45 30.96 -15.16
CA ASP A 300 13.82 32.00 -16.13
C ASP A 300 14.11 33.37 -15.51
N ALA A 301 13.40 33.69 -14.42
CA ALA A 301 13.50 34.94 -13.69
C ALA A 301 14.24 34.77 -12.35
N PRO A 302 14.90 35.82 -11.80
CA PRO A 302 15.57 35.73 -10.51
C PRO A 302 14.58 35.39 -9.39
N PHE A 303 14.86 34.33 -8.64
CA PHE A 303 14.04 33.89 -7.52
C PHE A 303 14.76 34.16 -6.19
N THR A 304 14.00 34.62 -5.20
CA THR A 304 14.40 34.74 -3.80
C THR A 304 13.26 34.26 -2.92
N PHE A 305 13.59 33.51 -1.87
CA PHE A 305 12.69 33.23 -0.76
C PHE A 305 12.50 34.50 0.08
N GLY A 306 11.35 34.65 0.74
CA GLY A 306 11.05 35.73 1.67
C GLY A 306 11.02 35.24 3.12
N ASP A 307 11.43 36.08 4.07
CA ASP A 307 11.63 35.74 5.48
C ASP A 307 10.35 35.34 6.25
N HIS A 308 9.18 35.43 5.60
CA HIS A 308 7.87 35.08 6.15
C HIS A 308 7.12 34.04 5.29
N ASP A 309 7.82 33.42 4.33
CA ASP A 309 7.26 32.35 3.51
C ASP A 309 6.96 31.10 4.36
N VAL A 310 5.71 30.63 4.34
CA VAL A 310 5.27 29.42 5.06
C VAL A 310 4.97 28.26 4.09
N PRO A 311 5.15 26.99 4.50
CA PRO A 311 4.76 25.84 3.71
C PRO A 311 3.23 25.79 3.51
N PRO A 312 2.73 25.37 2.33
CA PRO A 312 1.30 25.35 2.04
C PRO A 312 0.54 24.34 2.91
N SER A 313 -0.70 24.70 3.29
CA SER A 313 -1.70 23.77 3.85
C SER A 313 -2.00 22.62 2.89
N SER A 314 -2.65 21.54 3.33
CA SER A 314 -2.96 20.41 2.44
C SER A 314 -3.87 20.83 1.27
N HIS A 315 -4.80 21.77 1.51
CA HIS A 315 -5.70 22.31 0.47
C HIS A 315 -4.97 23.30 -0.45
N THR A 316 -4.07 24.14 0.07
CA THR A 316 -3.21 25.02 -0.75
C THR A 316 -2.29 24.19 -1.63
N ALA A 317 -1.65 23.16 -1.07
CA ALA A 317 -0.77 22.23 -1.75
C ALA A 317 -1.51 21.43 -2.84
N ALA A 318 -2.79 21.11 -2.66
CA ALA A 318 -3.63 20.50 -3.69
C ALA A 318 -3.82 21.42 -4.92
N ASN A 319 -4.00 22.73 -4.72
CA ASN A 319 -4.08 23.69 -5.82
C ASN A 319 -2.73 23.84 -6.54
N ILE A 320 -1.62 23.81 -5.80
CA ILE A 320 -0.26 23.85 -6.37
C ILE A 320 0.07 22.55 -7.12
N LEU A 321 -0.44 21.40 -6.66
CA LEU A 321 -0.35 20.12 -7.38
C LEU A 321 -1.15 20.16 -8.69
N ILE A 322 -2.34 20.77 -8.71
CA ILE A 322 -3.11 20.99 -9.94
C ILE A 322 -2.30 21.84 -10.93
N GLU A 323 -1.69 22.94 -10.48
CA GLU A 323 -0.81 23.78 -11.31
C GLU A 323 0.35 22.98 -11.92
N PHE A 324 1.04 22.17 -11.12
CA PHE A 324 2.12 21.29 -11.56
C PHE A 324 1.64 20.27 -12.62
N CYS A 325 0.46 19.69 -12.43
CA CYS A 325 -0.11 18.71 -13.33
C CYS A 325 -0.53 19.30 -14.68
N THR A 326 -1.10 20.50 -14.71
CA THR A 326 -1.40 21.22 -15.96
C THR A 326 -0.12 21.63 -16.68
N LEU A 327 0.91 22.13 -15.98
CA LEU A 327 2.20 22.54 -16.55
C LEU A 327 2.92 21.43 -17.33
N PHE A 328 2.82 20.18 -16.87
CA PHE A 328 3.50 19.02 -17.48
C PHE A 328 2.57 18.04 -18.22
N GLY A 329 1.27 18.38 -18.34
CA GLY A 329 0.30 17.57 -19.10
C GLY A 329 -0.03 16.22 -18.48
N PHE A 330 -0.21 16.15 -17.15
CA PHE A 330 -0.70 14.94 -16.45
C PHE A 330 -2.23 14.81 -16.44
N GLU A 331 -2.92 15.71 -17.12
CA GLU A 331 -4.33 15.58 -17.53
C GLU A 331 -4.48 14.41 -18.55
N SER A 332 -5.62 13.73 -18.54
CA SER A 332 -5.85 12.59 -19.44
C SER A 332 -6.43 13.07 -20.77
N PRO A 333 -5.84 12.77 -21.94
CA PRO A 333 -6.46 13.06 -23.22
C PRO A 333 -7.62 12.07 -23.47
N VAL A 334 -8.86 12.52 -23.32
CA VAL A 334 -10.09 11.73 -23.56
C VAL A 334 -10.49 11.77 -25.05
N ASP A 335 -9.52 11.56 -25.94
CA ASP A 335 -9.74 11.54 -27.38
C ASP A 335 -10.05 10.12 -27.88
N GLY A 336 -11.31 9.88 -28.25
CA GLY A 336 -11.74 8.76 -29.09
C GLY A 336 -12.38 7.55 -28.37
N GLU A 337 -13.51 7.08 -28.91
CA GLU A 337 -14.35 5.98 -28.37
C GLU A 337 -13.70 4.58 -28.40
N ASN A 338 -12.44 4.45 -28.80
CA ASN A 338 -11.68 3.18 -28.81
C ASN A 338 -10.36 3.27 -28.01
N SER A 339 -10.11 4.38 -27.31
CA SER A 339 -8.82 4.63 -26.68
C SER A 339 -8.64 3.86 -25.37
N CYS A 340 -7.66 2.95 -25.34
CA CYS A 340 -7.16 2.43 -24.08
C CYS A 340 -6.46 3.57 -23.32
N LEU A 341 -6.97 3.90 -22.14
CA LEU A 341 -6.48 5.04 -21.36
C LEU A 341 -5.25 4.63 -20.53
N SER A 342 -4.26 5.52 -20.47
CA SER A 342 -3.08 5.33 -19.63
C SER A 342 -3.45 5.43 -18.14
N PHE A 343 -2.66 4.76 -17.29
CA PHE A 343 -2.65 5.00 -15.85
C PHE A 343 -2.54 6.50 -15.54
N GLN A 344 -3.61 7.08 -15.01
CA GLN A 344 -3.64 8.50 -14.63
C GLN A 344 -2.60 8.77 -13.53
N GLN A 345 -1.47 9.36 -13.90
CA GLN A 345 -0.27 9.42 -13.05
C GLN A 345 -0.54 10.10 -11.70
N VAL A 346 -1.39 11.12 -11.67
CA VAL A 346 -1.81 11.83 -10.44
C VAL A 346 -2.47 10.86 -9.43
N THR A 347 -3.33 9.98 -9.92
CA THR A 347 -4.09 9.00 -9.12
C THR A 347 -3.23 7.79 -8.74
N VAL A 348 -2.33 7.37 -9.62
CA VAL A 348 -1.33 6.35 -9.31
C VAL A 348 -0.36 6.81 -8.23
N ALA A 349 0.11 8.06 -8.30
CA ALA A 349 0.97 8.65 -7.28
C ALA A 349 0.26 8.82 -5.94
N PHE A 350 -1.05 9.13 -5.95
CA PHE A 350 -1.88 9.12 -4.74
C PHE A 350 -1.91 7.73 -4.10
N LEU A 351 -2.11 6.67 -4.88
CA LEU A 351 -2.14 5.29 -4.39
C LEU A 351 -0.76 4.82 -3.89
N ALA A 352 0.34 5.23 -4.52
CA ALA A 352 1.68 4.97 -3.99
C ALA A 352 1.94 5.72 -2.67
N ALA A 353 1.56 7.00 -2.58
CA ALA A 353 1.64 7.77 -1.34
C ALA A 353 0.79 7.15 -0.20
N LEU A 354 -0.39 6.61 -0.53
CA LEU A 354 -1.26 5.88 0.41
C LEU A 354 -0.60 4.65 1.04
N ILE A 355 0.36 4.03 0.36
CA ILE A 355 1.01 2.78 0.79
C ILE A 355 2.32 3.05 1.59
N LEU A 356 2.75 4.30 1.73
CA LEU A 356 4.01 4.66 2.41
C LEU A 356 4.17 4.13 3.85
N PRO A 357 3.13 4.13 4.73
CA PRO A 357 3.29 3.59 6.08
C PRO A 357 3.49 2.07 6.08
N PHE A 358 2.92 1.35 5.11
CA PHE A 358 3.13 -0.09 4.91
C PHE A 358 4.57 -0.38 4.44
N TYR A 359 5.11 0.43 3.53
CA TYR A 359 6.52 0.35 3.13
C TYR A 359 7.47 0.63 4.30
N ASN A 360 7.22 1.71 5.05
CA ASN A 360 8.00 2.09 6.22
C ASN A 360 8.05 0.96 7.27
N ALA A 361 6.91 0.34 7.56
CA ALA A 361 6.80 -0.72 8.56
C ALA A 361 7.41 -2.07 8.13
N LEU A 362 7.63 -2.30 6.83
CA LEU A 362 8.34 -3.47 6.30
C LEU A 362 9.84 -3.23 6.04
N ASP A 363 10.31 -1.98 6.20
CA ASP A 363 11.62 -1.47 5.77
C ASP A 363 11.89 -1.52 4.25
N LEU A 364 10.83 -1.52 3.43
CA LEU A 364 10.94 -1.47 1.97
C LEU A 364 11.44 -0.10 1.48
N LYS A 365 12.17 -0.08 0.37
CA LYS A 365 12.82 1.11 -0.21
C LYS A 365 12.24 1.42 -1.59
N PRO A 366 11.35 2.43 -1.75
CA PRO A 366 10.76 2.74 -3.05
C PRO A 366 11.80 3.12 -4.12
N GLN A 367 11.75 2.40 -5.25
CA GLN A 367 12.58 2.58 -6.44
C GLN A 367 11.76 3.26 -7.54
N LEU A 368 11.57 4.57 -7.41
CA LEU A 368 10.72 5.36 -8.32
C LEU A 368 11.40 5.53 -9.70
N PRO A 369 10.64 5.55 -10.81
CA PRO A 369 11.22 5.69 -12.14
C PRO A 369 11.85 7.08 -12.35
N LEU A 370 13.01 7.15 -13.02
CA LEU A 370 13.62 8.42 -13.42
C LEU A 370 12.59 9.34 -14.12
N PRO A 371 12.27 10.53 -13.55
CA PRO A 371 11.25 11.39 -14.10
C PRO A 371 11.66 11.97 -15.45
N ARG A 372 10.67 12.22 -16.30
CA ARG A 372 10.81 12.90 -17.59
C ARG A 372 9.72 13.95 -17.66
N LEU A 373 10.08 15.22 -17.72
CA LEU A 373 9.12 16.32 -17.74
C LEU A 373 9.23 17.06 -19.07
N ILE A 374 8.17 16.97 -19.87
CA ILE A 374 8.00 17.77 -21.08
C ILE A 374 6.88 18.78 -20.79
N SER A 375 7.19 20.07 -20.91
CA SER A 375 6.22 21.14 -20.64
C SER A 375 5.09 21.05 -21.65
N ASN A 376 3.85 21.08 -21.17
CA ASN A 376 2.70 21.21 -22.05
C ASN A 376 2.54 22.70 -22.44
N HIS A 377 2.22 22.94 -23.71
CA HIS A 377 1.86 24.27 -24.24
C HIS A 377 0.46 24.29 -24.87
N GLY A 378 -0.25 23.15 -24.86
CA GLY A 378 -1.61 23.01 -25.38
C GLY A 378 -2.66 23.42 -24.34
N THR A 379 -3.68 24.14 -24.79
CA THR A 379 -4.85 24.52 -23.97
C THR A 379 -5.85 23.36 -23.82
N SER A 380 -5.41 22.27 -23.19
CA SER A 380 -6.31 21.33 -22.52
C SER A 380 -6.89 22.00 -21.28
N SER A 381 -8.11 21.63 -20.90
CA SER A 381 -8.79 22.20 -19.73
C SER A 381 -9.86 21.23 -19.19
N GLU A 382 -9.52 19.94 -19.08
CA GLU A 382 -10.29 19.06 -18.19
C GLU A 382 -9.90 19.36 -16.74
N SER A 383 -10.89 19.72 -15.91
CA SER A 383 -10.60 20.10 -14.53
C SER A 383 -10.06 18.91 -13.73
N LEU A 384 -8.86 19.05 -13.16
CA LEU A 384 -8.26 18.16 -12.16
C LEU A 384 -9.00 18.21 -10.79
N GLN A 385 -10.31 18.45 -10.81
CA GLN A 385 -11.16 18.71 -9.65
C GLN A 385 -11.15 17.54 -8.64
N PHE A 386 -11.02 16.30 -9.13
CA PHE A 386 -10.89 15.08 -8.32
C PHE A 386 -9.71 15.11 -7.34
N VAL A 387 -8.68 15.92 -7.59
CA VAL A 387 -7.55 16.11 -6.66
C VAL A 387 -8.05 16.75 -5.35
N GLN A 388 -9.00 17.68 -5.42
CA GLN A 388 -9.63 18.26 -4.23
C GLN A 388 -10.57 17.26 -3.53
N ASP A 389 -11.28 16.43 -4.29
CA ASP A 389 -12.13 15.37 -3.72
C ASP A 389 -11.29 14.36 -2.91
N TYR A 390 -10.16 13.90 -3.46
CA TYR A 390 -9.21 13.05 -2.74
C TYR A 390 -8.70 13.72 -1.45
N VAL A 391 -8.44 15.04 -1.48
CA VAL A 391 -7.96 15.82 -0.32
C VAL A 391 -9.03 16.04 0.75
N ASN A 392 -10.29 16.16 0.35
CA ASN A 392 -11.42 16.19 1.27
C ASN A 392 -11.57 14.86 2.02
N ASP A 393 -11.43 13.75 1.30
CA ASP A 393 -11.60 12.38 1.80
C ASP A 393 -10.34 11.76 2.43
N LEU A 394 -9.19 12.46 2.42
CA LEU A 394 -7.95 12.02 3.07
C LEU A 394 -8.14 11.40 4.46
N PRO A 395 -8.97 11.93 5.38
CA PRO A 395 -9.18 11.33 6.70
C PRO A 395 -9.78 9.91 6.68
N TYR A 396 -10.40 9.45 5.59
CA TYR A 396 -10.82 8.06 5.41
C TYR A 396 -9.66 7.20 4.90
N TYR A 397 -9.02 7.63 3.81
CA TYR A 397 -7.84 6.97 3.24
C TYR A 397 -6.72 6.76 4.28
N MET A 398 -6.51 7.76 5.14
CA MET A 398 -5.55 7.70 6.25
C MET A 398 -5.86 6.59 7.25
N THR A 399 -7.13 6.29 7.55
CA THR A 399 -7.51 5.22 8.50
C THR A 399 -6.99 3.86 8.06
N LEU A 400 -7.18 3.52 6.78
CA LEU A 400 -6.67 2.28 6.19
C LEU A 400 -5.13 2.28 6.14
N SER A 401 -4.57 3.38 5.63
CA SER A 401 -3.14 3.54 5.39
C SER A 401 -2.28 3.51 6.66
N ILE A 402 -2.77 4.10 7.76
CA ILE A 402 -2.02 4.24 9.01
C ILE A 402 -1.96 2.95 9.86
N HIS A 403 -2.59 1.87 9.39
CA HIS A 403 -2.47 0.52 9.97
C HIS A 403 -1.89 -0.47 8.94
N PRO A 404 -0.56 -0.66 8.90
CA PRO A 404 0.10 -1.54 7.94
C PRO A 404 -0.45 -2.96 7.87
N GLY A 405 -0.87 -3.55 9.00
CA GLY A 405 -1.51 -4.87 9.01
C GLY A 405 -2.83 -4.92 8.23
N SER A 406 -3.61 -3.84 8.26
CA SER A 406 -4.85 -3.75 7.48
C SER A 406 -4.61 -3.51 5.99
N VAL A 407 -3.55 -2.78 5.62
CA VAL A 407 -3.08 -2.70 4.22
C VAL A 407 -2.61 -4.08 3.74
N GLY A 408 -1.84 -4.79 4.56
CA GLY A 408 -1.38 -6.17 4.31
C GLY A 408 -2.55 -7.10 4.02
N SER A 409 -3.53 -7.17 4.93
CA SER A 409 -4.72 -8.01 4.77
C SER A 409 -5.47 -7.64 3.48
N ALA A 410 -5.66 -6.34 3.20
CA ALA A 410 -6.32 -5.88 1.99
C ALA A 410 -5.59 -6.28 0.69
N ILE A 411 -4.25 -6.19 0.63
CA ILE A 411 -3.50 -6.60 -0.58
C ILE A 411 -3.47 -8.13 -0.72
N TRP A 412 -3.15 -8.88 0.33
CA TRP A 412 -3.02 -10.33 0.23
C TRP A 412 -4.35 -11.03 -0.04
N SER A 413 -5.48 -10.40 0.33
CA SER A 413 -6.85 -10.80 -0.08
C SER A 413 -6.97 -11.11 -1.58
N MET A 414 -6.15 -10.48 -2.43
CA MET A 414 -6.10 -10.69 -3.88
C MET A 414 -6.17 -12.18 -4.26
N PHE A 415 -5.46 -13.05 -3.55
CA PHE A 415 -5.33 -14.46 -3.91
C PHE A 415 -6.47 -15.36 -3.39
N TRP A 416 -7.30 -14.88 -2.47
CA TRP A 416 -8.37 -15.63 -1.82
C TRP A 416 -9.60 -15.72 -2.74
N GLU A 417 -10.38 -16.81 -2.70
CA GLU A 417 -11.61 -16.91 -3.48
C GLU A 417 -12.71 -17.72 -2.76
N PRO A 418 -13.80 -17.06 -2.33
CA PRO A 418 -14.94 -17.71 -1.69
C PRO A 418 -15.57 -18.82 -2.53
N GLY A 419 -15.83 -19.96 -1.89
CA GLY A 419 -16.34 -21.17 -2.52
C GLY A 419 -15.24 -22.10 -3.05
N ILE A 420 -14.04 -22.01 -2.46
CA ILE A 420 -12.95 -22.99 -2.59
C ILE A 420 -12.77 -23.60 -1.20
N ASN A 421 -13.06 -24.89 -1.00
CA ASN A 421 -12.99 -25.49 0.33
C ASN A 421 -11.56 -25.39 0.91
N CYS A 422 -11.43 -25.15 2.22
CA CYS A 422 -10.14 -24.91 2.86
C CYS A 422 -9.10 -26.04 2.63
N ASN A 423 -9.57 -27.29 2.44
CA ASN A 423 -8.69 -28.44 2.19
C ASN A 423 -8.10 -28.51 0.77
N ILE A 424 -8.65 -27.80 -0.22
CA ILE A 424 -8.13 -27.72 -1.61
C ILE A 424 -7.36 -26.41 -1.89
N VAL A 425 -7.13 -25.57 -0.88
CA VAL A 425 -6.47 -24.26 -1.01
C VAL A 425 -5.04 -24.38 -1.56
N SER A 426 -4.30 -25.44 -1.25
CA SER A 426 -2.98 -25.70 -1.82
C SER A 426 -3.01 -25.89 -3.34
N ALA A 427 -3.99 -26.65 -3.86
CA ALA A 427 -4.18 -26.86 -5.30
C ALA A 427 -4.57 -25.56 -6.03
N TRP A 428 -5.30 -24.67 -5.34
CA TRP A 428 -5.60 -23.32 -5.80
C TRP A 428 -4.32 -22.45 -5.87
N PHE A 429 -3.56 -22.35 -4.78
CA PHE A 429 -2.33 -21.53 -4.74
C PHE A 429 -1.23 -21.98 -5.72
N VAL A 430 -0.96 -23.28 -5.86
CA VAL A 430 0.05 -23.78 -6.80
C VAL A 430 -0.34 -23.45 -8.25
N ALA A 431 -1.61 -23.55 -8.62
CA ALA A 431 -2.09 -23.17 -9.95
C ALA A 431 -1.95 -21.67 -10.24
N ILE A 432 -2.21 -20.79 -9.25
CA ILE A 432 -1.90 -19.35 -9.36
C ILE A 432 -0.41 -19.17 -9.61
N GLN A 433 0.40 -19.89 -8.84
CA GLN A 433 1.83 -19.73 -8.86
C GLN A 433 2.42 -20.13 -10.21
N GLU A 434 2.04 -21.27 -10.80
CA GLU A 434 2.51 -21.67 -12.13
C GLU A 434 2.22 -20.61 -13.20
N VAL A 435 1.02 -20.01 -13.17
CA VAL A 435 0.63 -18.97 -14.15
C VAL A 435 1.43 -17.68 -13.97
N LEU A 436 1.69 -17.25 -12.72
CA LEU A 436 2.38 -15.97 -12.46
C LEU A 436 3.91 -16.10 -12.41
N ARG A 437 4.48 -17.27 -12.10
CA ARG A 437 5.92 -17.49 -11.91
C ARG A 437 6.78 -16.99 -13.11
N PRO A 438 6.36 -17.07 -14.38
CA PRO A 438 7.08 -16.45 -15.50
C PRO A 438 7.15 -14.92 -15.40
N THR A 439 6.02 -14.24 -15.16
CA THR A 439 5.93 -12.77 -15.03
C THR A 439 6.73 -12.27 -13.82
N ILE A 440 6.62 -12.97 -12.69
CA ILE A 440 7.37 -12.66 -11.46
C ILE A 440 8.88 -12.79 -11.72
N LYS A 441 9.33 -13.86 -12.37
CA LYS A 441 10.75 -14.06 -12.74
C LYS A 441 11.27 -13.04 -13.76
N ALA A 442 10.40 -12.49 -14.61
CA ALA A 442 10.73 -11.40 -15.53
C ALA A 442 10.81 -10.02 -14.84
N GLY A 443 10.34 -9.90 -13.59
CA GLY A 443 10.29 -8.63 -12.86
C GLY A 443 9.23 -7.65 -13.37
N ASP A 444 8.25 -8.12 -14.16
CA ASP A 444 7.28 -7.25 -14.83
C ASP A 444 6.10 -6.90 -13.90
N MET A 445 6.28 -5.83 -13.14
CA MET A 445 5.28 -5.33 -12.19
C MET A 445 4.07 -4.68 -12.88
N ASP A 446 4.22 -4.26 -14.14
CA ASP A 446 3.17 -3.64 -14.95
C ASP A 446 2.14 -4.70 -15.41
N ILE A 447 2.60 -5.84 -15.94
CA ILE A 447 1.74 -6.99 -16.23
C ILE A 447 1.05 -7.48 -14.95
N LEU A 448 1.76 -7.59 -13.82
CA LEU A 448 1.16 -8.00 -12.54
C LEU A 448 0.04 -7.06 -12.09
N ALA A 449 0.22 -5.74 -12.20
CA ALA A 449 -0.83 -4.78 -11.90
C ALA A 449 -2.05 -4.96 -12.82
N ARG A 450 -1.87 -5.14 -14.14
CA ARG A 450 -2.98 -5.39 -15.06
C ARG A 450 -3.71 -6.71 -14.78
N VAL A 451 -3.00 -7.79 -14.41
CA VAL A 451 -3.59 -9.05 -13.94
C VAL A 451 -4.47 -8.82 -12.70
N PHE A 452 -3.92 -8.17 -11.68
CA PHE A 452 -4.63 -7.88 -10.43
C PHE A 452 -5.86 -7.01 -10.65
N ILE A 453 -5.77 -5.96 -11.47
CA ILE A 453 -6.91 -5.09 -11.81
C ILE A 453 -8.01 -5.88 -12.53
N THR A 454 -7.64 -6.77 -13.45
CA THR A 454 -8.60 -7.65 -14.16
C THR A 454 -9.26 -8.67 -13.22
N ARG A 455 -8.61 -9.04 -12.11
CA ARG A 455 -9.11 -9.99 -11.12
C ARG A 455 -9.99 -9.36 -10.04
N ARG A 456 -9.50 -8.33 -9.34
CA ARG A 456 -10.19 -7.72 -8.18
C ARG A 456 -9.75 -6.27 -7.94
N MET A 457 -10.44 -5.33 -8.59
CA MET A 457 -10.17 -3.88 -8.58
C MET A 457 -9.80 -3.30 -7.21
N GLN A 458 -10.56 -3.56 -6.13
CA GLN A 458 -10.35 -2.94 -4.82
C GLN A 458 -8.94 -3.24 -4.26
N ALA A 459 -8.62 -4.52 -4.10
CA ALA A 459 -7.29 -4.95 -3.66
C ALA A 459 -6.20 -4.59 -4.70
N ALA A 460 -6.56 -4.52 -5.98
CA ALA A 460 -5.63 -4.14 -7.05
C ALA A 460 -5.19 -2.67 -7.00
N LEU A 461 -6.01 -1.73 -6.51
CA LEU A 461 -5.60 -0.32 -6.37
C LEU A 461 -4.53 -0.16 -5.28
N LEU A 462 -4.61 -0.94 -4.20
CA LEU A 462 -3.58 -0.98 -3.16
C LEU A 462 -2.30 -1.64 -3.69
N TRP A 463 -2.43 -2.77 -4.39
CA TRP A 463 -1.32 -3.41 -5.11
C TRP A 463 -0.67 -2.49 -6.17
N LEU A 464 -1.43 -1.63 -6.84
CA LEU A 464 -0.88 -0.66 -7.80
C LEU A 464 0.03 0.35 -7.10
N GLY A 465 -0.36 0.84 -5.92
CA GLY A 465 0.49 1.69 -5.08
C GLY A 465 1.78 0.99 -4.64
N VAL A 466 1.71 -0.30 -4.30
CA VAL A 466 2.87 -1.16 -4.00
C VAL A 466 3.78 -1.32 -5.24
N LEU A 467 3.24 -1.81 -6.35
CA LEU A 467 4.00 -2.18 -7.55
C LEU A 467 4.67 -0.97 -8.23
N VAL A 468 4.04 0.20 -8.19
CA VAL A 468 4.60 1.46 -8.71
C VAL A 468 5.82 1.93 -7.91
N MET A 469 5.93 1.55 -6.63
CA MET A 469 7.11 1.82 -5.81
C MET A 469 8.28 0.87 -6.09
N GLY A 470 8.17 -0.08 -7.00
CA GLY A 470 9.32 -0.69 -7.69
C GLY A 470 10.29 -1.55 -6.87
N ASP A 471 10.09 -1.71 -5.55
CA ASP A 471 10.94 -2.55 -4.70
C ASP A 471 10.75 -4.03 -5.05
N THR A 472 11.77 -4.66 -5.62
CA THR A 472 11.74 -6.05 -6.07
C THR A 472 11.59 -7.06 -4.93
N THR A 473 11.83 -6.66 -3.68
CA THR A 473 11.56 -7.49 -2.48
C THR A 473 10.11 -7.97 -2.46
N ILE A 474 9.16 -7.17 -2.96
CA ILE A 474 7.74 -7.54 -2.98
C ILE A 474 7.48 -8.77 -3.89
N LEU A 475 8.30 -8.98 -4.91
CA LEU A 475 8.19 -10.16 -5.78
C LEU A 475 8.64 -11.43 -5.05
N THR A 476 9.69 -11.34 -4.23
CA THR A 476 10.10 -12.43 -3.33
C THR A 476 9.02 -12.70 -2.28
N MET A 477 8.46 -11.67 -1.66
CA MET A 477 7.35 -11.80 -0.70
C MET A 477 6.11 -12.46 -1.34
N LEU A 478 5.81 -12.13 -2.59
CA LEU A 478 4.71 -12.72 -3.34
C LEU A 478 4.98 -14.20 -3.68
N VAL A 479 6.20 -14.59 -4.06
CA VAL A 479 6.55 -16.02 -4.22
C VAL A 479 6.41 -16.76 -2.90
N SER A 480 6.97 -16.22 -1.81
CA SER A 480 6.91 -16.82 -0.47
C SER A 480 5.46 -17.02 -0.02
N TYR A 481 4.60 -16.02 -0.25
CA TYR A 481 3.17 -16.11 0.05
C TYR A 481 2.45 -17.18 -0.76
N LEU A 482 2.73 -17.31 -2.06
CA LEU A 482 2.14 -18.35 -2.90
C LEU A 482 2.67 -19.77 -2.60
N GLU A 483 3.82 -19.91 -1.94
CA GLU A 483 4.42 -21.21 -1.57
C GLU A 483 4.11 -21.63 -0.12
N THR A 484 3.88 -20.68 0.80
CA THR A 484 3.81 -20.94 2.26
C THR A 484 2.63 -20.29 2.98
N HIS A 485 1.84 -19.46 2.28
CA HIS A 485 0.87 -18.51 2.86
C HIS A 485 1.48 -17.51 3.87
N GLN A 486 2.80 -17.33 3.89
CA GLN A 486 3.51 -16.29 4.64
C GLN A 486 4.34 -15.44 3.69
N GLU A 487 4.34 -14.13 3.86
CA GLU A 487 5.05 -13.20 2.97
C GLU A 487 6.53 -13.00 3.35
N ARG A 488 6.94 -13.39 4.57
CA ARG A 488 8.32 -13.35 5.08
C ARG A 488 8.53 -14.47 6.10
N GLU A 489 9.56 -15.29 5.92
CA GLU A 489 9.94 -16.33 6.89
C GLU A 489 10.26 -15.72 8.27
N ASN A 490 9.77 -16.35 9.35
CA ASN A 490 10.03 -15.98 10.75
C ASN A 490 9.52 -14.60 11.21
N PHE A 491 8.76 -13.88 10.37
CA PHE A 491 8.02 -12.69 10.78
C PHE A 491 6.52 -12.99 10.82
N GLY A 492 5.80 -12.42 11.80
CA GLY A 492 4.35 -12.60 11.91
C GLY A 492 3.62 -12.01 10.70
N SER A 493 2.83 -12.83 10.02
CA SER A 493 2.19 -12.45 8.75
C SER A 493 1.10 -11.39 8.89
N TRP A 494 1.09 -10.42 7.96
CA TRP A 494 0.03 -9.45 7.76
C TRP A 494 -0.92 -9.85 6.63
N SER A 495 -0.79 -11.06 6.07
CA SER A 495 -1.78 -11.60 5.12
C SER A 495 -3.03 -12.16 5.80
N GLY A 496 -3.09 -12.16 7.13
CA GLY A 496 -4.20 -12.73 7.90
C GLY A 496 -5.55 -12.07 7.59
N PRO A 497 -6.67 -12.79 7.77
CA PRO A 497 -7.99 -12.25 7.51
C PRO A 497 -8.35 -11.22 8.58
N ASP A 498 -8.65 -9.99 8.16
CA ASP A 498 -9.08 -8.90 9.03
C ASP A 498 -10.55 -8.54 8.69
N ILE A 499 -11.47 -8.85 9.62
CA ILE A 499 -12.91 -8.67 9.43
C ILE A 499 -13.29 -7.19 9.28
N ASP A 500 -12.57 -6.29 9.95
CA ASP A 500 -12.76 -4.85 9.78
C ASP A 500 -12.39 -4.45 8.36
N VAL A 501 -11.24 -4.93 7.87
CA VAL A 501 -10.78 -4.66 6.50
C VAL A 501 -11.75 -5.19 5.46
N ALA A 502 -12.34 -6.37 5.69
CA ALA A 502 -13.37 -6.94 4.83
C ALA A 502 -14.57 -5.99 4.67
N ALA A 503 -15.11 -5.47 5.76
CA ALA A 503 -16.20 -4.49 5.73
C ALA A 503 -15.76 -3.13 5.16
N TRP A 504 -14.63 -2.61 5.64
CA TRP A 504 -14.02 -1.34 5.25
C TRP A 504 -13.81 -1.20 3.73
N THR A 505 -13.35 -2.26 3.06
CA THR A 505 -12.92 -2.22 1.65
C THR A 505 -13.78 -3.08 0.71
N GLY A 506 -14.73 -3.86 1.25
CA GLY A 506 -15.47 -4.87 0.48
C GLY A 506 -14.60 -6.04 0.00
N SER A 507 -13.40 -6.23 0.55
CA SER A 507 -12.49 -7.30 0.14
C SER A 507 -12.95 -8.67 0.66
N LYS A 508 -12.94 -9.69 -0.21
CA LYS A 508 -13.12 -11.09 0.17
C LYS A 508 -11.89 -11.59 0.95
N GLN A 509 -12.00 -11.66 2.28
CA GLN A 509 -10.97 -12.10 3.23
C GLN A 509 -11.16 -13.56 3.71
N SER A 510 -11.86 -14.39 2.93
CA SER A 510 -12.00 -15.82 3.19
C SER A 510 -11.97 -16.63 1.89
N PHE A 511 -11.75 -17.93 2.05
CA PHE A 511 -12.12 -18.96 1.09
C PHE A 511 -13.61 -19.37 1.29
#